data_AF-A0A971PTN1-F1
#
_entry.id   AF-A0A971PTN1-F1
#
_cell.length_a   1.000
_cell.length_b   1.000
_cell.length_c   1.000
_cell.angle_alpha   90.00
_cell.angle_beta   90.00
_cell.angle_gamma   90.00
#
_symmetry.space_group_name_H-M   'P 1'
#
loop_
_entity.id
_entity.type
_entity.pdbx_description
1 polymer ?
#
loop_
_entity_poly.entity_id
_entity_poly.type
_entity_poly.pdbx_seq_one_letter_code
_entity_poly.pdbx_strand_id
1 'polypeptide(L)'
;MSRDDEDFPVSEPGATPHYHDTDCSEFMLRIYEYMDGEMGPEEQLRFQAHIRECRPCLRQHDLDQTVKGLIRRVTPRAVAPESLRSAIVARITTIRMDPGKPT
;
A
#
# COMPACT_ATOMS: atom_id res chain seq x y z
N MET A 1 35.80 -22.01 40.94
CA MET A 1 36.40 -21.01 40.04
C MET A 1 35.43 -20.82 38.90
N SER A 2 34.46 -19.95 39.14
CA SER A 2 33.43 -19.54 38.20
C SER A 2 34.05 -18.60 37.19
N ARG A 3 33.86 -18.88 35.90
CA ARG A 3 33.90 -17.91 34.81
C ARG A 3 32.87 -18.38 33.79
N ASP A 4 31.65 -17.89 33.96
CA ASP A 4 31.11 -16.74 33.21
C ASP A 4 30.47 -17.29 31.93
N ASP A 5 29.20 -17.67 32.10
CA ASP A 5 28.22 -17.83 31.03
C ASP A 5 28.25 -16.58 30.14
N GLU A 6 28.84 -16.71 28.96
CA GLU A 6 28.79 -15.67 27.92
C GLU A 6 27.33 -15.54 27.45
N ASP A 7 26.62 -14.68 28.16
CA ASP A 7 25.33 -14.08 27.85
C ASP A 7 25.36 -13.57 26.41
N PHE A 8 24.98 -14.42 25.46
CA PHE A 8 24.69 -14.00 24.10
C PHE A 8 23.39 -13.18 24.19
N PRO A 9 23.42 -11.87 23.93
CA PRO A 9 22.21 -11.08 23.98
C PRO A 9 21.27 -11.61 22.90
N VAL A 10 20.22 -12.31 23.34
CA VAL A 10 19.08 -12.67 22.48
C VAL A 10 18.48 -11.36 22.01
N SER A 11 18.86 -10.97 20.81
CA SER A 11 18.27 -9.83 20.12
C SER A 11 16.85 -10.23 19.74
N GLU A 12 15.88 -9.77 20.53
CA GLU A 12 14.45 -9.91 20.23
C GLU A 12 14.15 -9.36 18.82
N PRO A 13 13.45 -10.10 17.96
CA PRO A 13 13.10 -9.61 16.64
C PRO A 13 11.81 -8.79 16.75
N GLY A 14 11.90 -7.46 16.68
CA GLY A 14 10.72 -6.67 16.29
C GLY A 14 10.48 -5.30 16.91
N ALA A 15 11.45 -4.60 17.48
CA ALA A 15 11.22 -3.21 17.89
C ALA A 15 12.45 -2.32 17.68
N THR A 16 12.57 -1.75 16.49
CA THR A 16 13.32 -0.50 16.32
C THR A 16 12.33 0.66 16.45
N PRO A 17 12.25 1.37 17.59
CA PRO A 17 11.43 2.56 17.68
C PRO A 17 12.18 3.68 16.95
N HIS A 18 11.78 3.94 15.70
CA HIS A 18 12.27 5.09 14.95
C HIS A 18 11.50 6.34 15.39
N TYR A 19 12.09 7.04 16.35
CA TYR A 19 11.61 8.32 16.88
C TYR A 19 12.06 9.45 15.95
N HIS A 20 11.25 9.73 14.93
CA HIS A 20 11.34 10.98 14.18
C HIS A 20 10.06 11.78 14.39
N ASP A 21 10.24 13.06 14.72
CA ASP A 21 9.27 14.06 15.16
C ASP A 21 8.36 14.56 14.01
N THR A 22 7.86 13.62 13.21
CA THR A 22 6.99 13.88 12.06
C THR A 22 6.12 12.64 11.96
N ASP A 23 4.80 12.78 11.74
CA ASP A 23 3.74 11.75 11.80
C ASP A 23 3.95 10.47 10.91
N CYS A 24 5.11 9.82 11.04
CA CYS A 24 5.50 8.64 10.28
C CYS A 24 4.67 7.43 10.72
N SER A 25 4.21 7.39 11.97
CA SER A 25 3.35 6.31 12.48
C SER A 25 1.99 6.29 11.76
N GLU A 26 1.35 7.44 11.60
CA GLU A 26 0.12 7.58 10.81
C GLU A 26 0.38 7.22 9.35
N PHE A 27 1.49 7.70 8.80
CA PHE A 27 1.89 7.40 7.42
C PHE A 27 2.07 5.90 7.17
N MET A 28 2.75 5.21 8.08
CA MET A 28 3.01 3.76 7.98
C MET A 28 1.73 2.94 8.11
N LEU A 29 0.74 3.39 8.89
CA LEU A 29 -0.56 2.72 9.01
C LEU A 29 -1.38 2.78 7.72
N ARG A 30 -1.26 3.88 6.96
CA ARG A 30 -2.08 4.15 5.78
C ARG A 30 -1.31 4.03 4.46
N ILE A 31 -0.05 3.58 4.48
CA ILE A 31 0.80 3.48 3.28
C ILE A 31 0.18 2.60 2.18
N TYR A 32 -0.60 1.58 2.55
CA TYR A 32 -1.28 0.71 1.60
C TYR A 32 -2.44 1.41 0.89
N GLU A 33 -3.22 2.24 1.59
CA GLU A 33 -4.28 3.06 0.98
C GLU A 33 -3.68 3.99 -0.08
N TYR A 34 -2.53 4.59 0.21
CA TYR A 34 -1.78 5.40 -0.77
C TYR A 34 -1.33 4.56 -1.97
N MET A 35 -0.77 3.36 -1.74
CA MET A 35 -0.28 2.48 -2.79
C MET A 35 -1.38 1.88 -3.68
N ASP A 36 -2.59 1.72 -3.15
CA ASP A 36 -3.77 1.24 -3.88
C ASP A 36 -4.58 2.36 -4.52
N GLY A 37 -4.27 3.62 -4.20
CA GLY A 37 -4.95 4.79 -4.76
C GLY A 37 -6.31 5.04 -4.12
N GLU A 38 -6.49 4.62 -2.87
CA GLU A 38 -7.73 4.72 -2.10
C GLU A 38 -7.80 6.02 -1.26
N MET A 39 -6.77 6.85 -1.31
CA MET A 39 -6.72 8.14 -0.63
C MET A 39 -7.40 9.27 -1.42
N GLY A 40 -7.92 10.27 -0.69
CA GLY A 40 -8.35 11.52 -1.29
C GLY A 40 -7.19 12.31 -1.91
N PRO A 41 -7.47 13.23 -2.86
CA PRO A 41 -6.43 13.97 -3.58
C PRO A 41 -5.55 14.84 -2.66
N GLU A 42 -6.12 15.41 -1.60
CA GLU A 42 -5.39 16.21 -0.61
C GLU A 42 -4.44 15.34 0.24
N GLU A 43 -4.93 14.21 0.74
CA GLU A 43 -4.14 13.26 1.50
C GLU A 43 -3.01 12.67 0.66
N GLN A 44 -3.28 12.37 -0.61
CA GLN A 44 -2.29 11.85 -1.54
C GLN A 44 -1.12 12.83 -1.75
N LEU A 45 -1.40 14.14 -1.85
CA LEU A 45 -0.36 15.18 -1.95
C LEU A 45 0.48 15.27 -0.67
N ARG A 46 -0.18 15.23 0.50
CA ARG A 46 0.52 15.19 1.80
C ARG A 46 1.43 13.97 1.92
N PHE A 47 0.93 12.80 1.54
CA PHE A 47 1.69 11.54 1.54
C PHE A 47 2.90 11.63 0.61
N GLN A 48 2.71 12.17 -0.59
CA GLN A 48 3.78 12.32 -1.56
C GLN A 48 4.88 13.27 -1.07
N ALA A 49 4.52 14.38 -0.43
CA ALA A 49 5.49 15.29 0.18
C ALA A 49 6.30 14.59 1.29
N HIS A 50 5.61 13.87 2.18
CA HIS A 50 6.25 13.14 3.26
C HIS A 50 7.25 12.09 2.76
N ILE A 51 6.89 11.25 1.76
CA ILE A 51 7.81 10.24 1.20
C ILE A 51 9.08 10.91 0.63
N ARG A 52 8.96 12.08 0.01
CA ARG A 52 10.11 12.78 -0.60
C ARG A 52 11.08 13.33 0.44
N GLU A 53 10.56 13.76 1.59
CA GLU A 53 11.34 14.40 2.65
C GLU A 53 11.82 13.39 3.70
N CYS A 54 11.08 12.30 3.90
CA CYS A 54 11.32 11.30 4.93
C CYS A 54 11.99 10.03 4.36
N ARG A 55 13.33 9.97 4.47
CA ARG A 55 14.14 8.81 4.06
C ARG A 55 13.65 7.45 4.61
N PRO A 56 13.26 7.28 5.88
CA PRO A 56 12.81 5.98 6.36
C PRO A 56 11.48 5.55 5.69
N CYS A 57 10.52 6.47 5.51
CA CYS A 57 9.27 6.17 4.82
C CYS A 57 9.48 5.87 3.33
N LEU A 58 10.42 6.56 2.67
CA LEU A 58 10.82 6.22 1.30
C LEU A 58 11.36 4.80 1.20
N ARG A 59 12.25 4.39 2.11
CA ARG A 59 12.79 3.02 2.10
C ARG A 59 11.70 1.97 2.28
N GLN A 60 10.75 2.22 3.21
CA GLN A 60 9.63 1.31 3.40
C GLN A 60 8.75 1.24 2.15
N HIS A 61 8.39 2.38 1.59
CA HIS A 61 7.57 2.47 0.38
C HIS A 61 8.21 1.73 -0.81
N ASP A 62 9.53 1.86 -1.01
CA ASP A 62 10.24 1.17 -2.09
C ASP A 62 10.28 -0.36 -1.88
N LEU A 63 10.42 -0.81 -0.63
CA LEU A 63 10.32 -2.23 -0.28
C LEU A 63 8.92 -2.76 -0.60
N ASP A 64 7.87 -2.09 -0.12
CA ASP A 64 6.49 -2.52 -0.30
C ASP A 64 6.09 -2.51 -1.78
N GLN A 65 6.53 -1.52 -2.56
CA GLN A 65 6.36 -1.50 -4.02
C GLN A 65 7.06 -2.68 -4.70
N THR A 66 8.26 -3.03 -4.25
CA THR A 66 9.02 -4.17 -4.79
C THR A 66 8.27 -5.48 -4.53
N VAL A 67 7.76 -5.66 -3.30
CA VAL A 67 6.94 -6.82 -2.91
C VAL A 67 5.66 -6.88 -3.76
N LYS A 68 4.92 -5.77 -3.87
CA LYS A 68 3.71 -5.66 -4.71
C LYS A 68 4.01 -5.98 -6.18
N GLY A 69 5.14 -5.53 -6.69
CA GLY A 69 5.63 -5.83 -8.03
C GLY A 69 5.93 -7.32 -8.22
N LEU A 70 6.55 -7.98 -7.23
CA LEU A 70 6.81 -9.41 -7.25
C LEU A 70 5.50 -10.21 -7.26
N ILE A 71 4.55 -9.88 -6.37
CA ILE A 71 3.24 -10.53 -6.30
C ILE A 71 2.53 -10.45 -7.65
N ARG A 72 2.56 -9.28 -8.30
CA ARG A 72 1.95 -9.10 -9.64
C ARG A 72 2.61 -9.94 -10.73
N ARG A 73 3.90 -10.26 -10.62
CA ARG A 73 4.63 -11.09 -11.60
C ARG A 73 4.36 -12.58 -11.41
N VAL A 74 4.28 -13.04 -10.16
CA VAL A 74 4.11 -14.47 -9.85
C VAL A 74 2.64 -14.91 -9.85
N THR A 75 1.70 -13.98 -9.63
CA THR A 75 0.27 -14.26 -9.69
C THR A 75 -0.19 -14.36 -11.14
N PRO A 76 -0.74 -15.49 -11.60
CA PRO A 76 -1.30 -15.61 -12.94
C PRO A 76 -2.37 -14.55 -13.16
N ARG A 77 -2.32 -13.86 -14.29
CA ARG A 77 -3.36 -12.89 -14.65
C ARG A 77 -4.68 -13.63 -14.84
N ALA A 78 -5.59 -13.51 -13.87
CA ALA A 78 -6.93 -14.05 -13.99
C ALA A 78 -7.65 -13.32 -15.14
N VAL A 79 -8.03 -14.07 -16.17
CA VAL A 79 -8.89 -13.56 -17.23
C VAL A 79 -10.32 -13.63 -16.72
N ALA A 80 -11.00 -12.49 -16.66
CA ALA A 80 -12.42 -12.46 -16.32
C ALA A 80 -13.21 -13.35 -17.30
N PRO A 81 -14.13 -14.21 -16.83
CA PRO A 81 -14.98 -14.99 -17.71
C PRO A 81 -15.70 -14.11 -18.73
N GLU A 82 -15.80 -14.55 -19.98
CA GLU A 82 -16.37 -13.75 -21.06
C GLU A 82 -17.82 -13.34 -20.79
N SER A 83 -18.59 -14.21 -20.12
CA SER A 83 -19.95 -13.92 -19.67
C SER A 83 -20.00 -12.71 -18.73
N LEU A 84 -19.06 -12.60 -17.78
CA LEU A 84 -18.97 -11.49 -16.85
C LEU A 84 -18.56 -10.20 -17.58
N ARG A 85 -17.56 -10.27 -18.47
CA ARG A 85 -17.14 -9.14 -19.30
C ARG A 85 -18.31 -8.62 -20.14
N SER A 86 -18.99 -9.50 -20.85
CA SER A 86 -20.15 -9.17 -21.69
C SER A 86 -21.28 -8.53 -20.87
N ALA A 87 -21.60 -9.08 -19.70
CA ALA A 87 -22.63 -8.53 -18.82
C ALA A 87 -22.28 -7.11 -18.33
N ILE A 88 -21.02 -6.87 -17.92
CA ILE A 88 -20.54 -5.56 -17.47
C ILE A 88 -20.62 -4.53 -18.60
N VAL A 89 -20.13 -4.88 -19.80
CA VAL A 89 -20.15 -3.98 -20.97
C VAL A 89 -21.58 -3.61 -21.35
N ALA A 90 -22.50 -4.59 -21.38
CA ALA A 90 -23.91 -4.33 -21.66
C ALA A 90 -24.53 -3.38 -20.62
N ARG A 91 -24.23 -3.57 -19.33
CA ARG A 91 -24.74 -2.72 -18.25
C ARG A 91 -24.21 -1.30 -18.30
N ILE A 92 -22.91 -1.13 -18.58
CA ILE A 92 -22.30 0.21 -18.73
C ILE A 92 -22.88 0.93 -19.96
N THR A 93 -23.08 0.21 -21.07
CA THR A 93 -23.63 0.78 -22.31
C THR A 93 -25.07 1.26 -22.11
N THR A 94 -25.90 0.48 -21.42
CA THR A 94 -27.28 0.85 -21.11
C THR A 94 -27.35 2.08 -20.20
N ILE A 95 -26.55 2.16 -19.14
CA ILE A 95 -26.50 3.34 -18.25
C ILE A 95 -26.10 4.61 -19.02
N ARG A 96 -25.18 4.51 -19.99
CA ARG A 96 -24.75 5.66 -20.81
C ARG A 96 -25.80 6.12 -21.83
N MET A 97 -26.74 5.24 -22.19
CA MET A 97 -27.82 5.52 -23.15
C MET A 97 -29.07 6.10 -22.49
N ASP A 98 -29.15 6.11 -21.15
CA ASP A 98 -30.11 6.90 -20.37
C ASP A 98 -29.41 8.20 -19.88
N PRO A 99 -29.33 9.26 -20.70
CA PRO A 99 -29.07 10.59 -20.15
C PRO A 99 -30.26 10.92 -19.24
N GLY A 100 -29.98 10.98 -17.94
CA GLY A 100 -30.98 11.14 -16.88
C GLY A 100 -32.10 12.11 -17.26
N LYS A 101 -33.33 11.63 -17.15
CA LYS A 101 -34.53 12.47 -17.16
C LYS A 101 -34.32 13.61 -16.14
N PRO A 102 -34.40 14.90 -16.52
CA PRO A 102 -34.35 15.98 -15.56
C PRO A 102 -35.62 15.91 -14.69
N THR A 103 -35.43 15.80 -13.38
CA THR A 103 -36.46 16.06 -12.36
C THR A 103 -36.13 17.36 -11.65
#